data_AF-A0A352AN86-F1
#
_entry.id   AF-A0A352AN86-F1
#
_cell.length_a   1.000
_cell.length_b   1.000
_cell.length_c   1.000
_cell.angle_alpha   90.00
_cell.angle_beta   90.00
_cell.angle_gamma   90.00
#
_symmetry.space_group_name_H-M   'P 1'
#
loop_
_entity.id
_entity.type
_entity.pdbx_description
1 polymer ?
#
loop_
_entity_poly.entity_id
_entity_poly.type
_entity_poly.pdbx_seq_one_letter_code
_entity_poly.pdbx_strand_id
1 'polypeptide(L)'
;MPKSKSIYVCNECGAEHSQWFGKCSSCGTYNSLEESVLAPSVNLSRGGWQSNSRAHPQPATTGPAQPRASLKFSEISNNVQMRFASGYSELDRVLGGGIVPGSLVLIGGDPGIGKSTLLLQVANRLAQEHRILYVCAEESGQQVKLRASRLGVCEIPVEVEVENGASKKRGKSSHSKTADDTKSSPLNEPNLYVLPETDLEEVLRELESLKPQVAVIDSIQTLYFAALTSAPGSVAQVRECTSALMQVAKRANITLLIVGHVTKEGAIAGPRVLEHLVDTVLYFEGDRFASHRLLRSVKNRFGATHEIGIFEMADKGLQEVLNPSELFLGNRDEMSPGTATVVACEGTRPILVELQALVSPASYGAPRRSTTGVDYNRLQQILAVLEKRVGIPLSKLDAYVATAGGLGVEEPAADLGIAIAVVASFRDRVVDPRTVMIGEVGLGGQVRLVSQMELRLKEAAKLGFKRAIIPKGQILPDMGLEVIPVARVLDAIIAALPGGLRQNFDDEGDDEELGHN
;
A
#
# COMPACT_ATOMS: atom_id res chain seq x y z
N MET A 1 13.82 -25.36 -46.29
CA MET A 1 14.17 -24.67 -45.03
C MET A 1 13.08 -23.66 -44.73
N PRO A 2 12.37 -23.75 -43.60
CA PRO A 2 11.36 -22.75 -43.23
C PRO A 2 12.08 -21.42 -42.96
N LYS A 3 11.63 -20.33 -43.60
CA LYS A 3 12.18 -18.99 -43.39
C LYS A 3 11.89 -18.57 -41.94
N SER A 4 12.93 -18.15 -41.22
CA SER A 4 12.76 -17.52 -39.91
C SER A 4 11.89 -16.27 -40.06
N LYS A 5 10.87 -16.15 -39.21
CA LYS A 5 9.99 -14.99 -39.19
C LYS A 5 10.52 -14.05 -38.11
N SER A 6 11.03 -12.88 -38.50
CA SER A 6 11.44 -11.86 -37.55
C SER A 6 10.21 -11.15 -36.96
N ILE A 7 10.25 -10.90 -35.65
CA ILE A 7 9.28 -10.07 -34.91
C ILE A 7 10.07 -8.94 -34.24
N TYR A 8 9.47 -7.75 -34.18
CA TYR A 8 10.05 -6.60 -33.52
C TYR A 8 9.39 -6.42 -32.15
N VAL A 9 10.17 -6.44 -31.09
CA VAL A 9 9.68 -6.30 -29.71
C VAL A 9 10.13 -4.94 -29.17
N CYS A 10 9.21 -4.19 -28.56
CA CYS A 10 9.55 -2.93 -27.92
C CYS A 10 10.26 -3.17 -26.58
N ASN A 11 11.48 -2.67 -26.40
CA ASN A 11 12.22 -2.75 -25.14
C ASN A 11 11.57 -1.98 -23.99
N GLU A 12 10.78 -0.95 -24.30
CA GLU A 12 10.17 -0.07 -23.30
C GLU A 12 8.85 -0.64 -22.76
N CYS A 13 8.03 -1.26 -23.61
CA CYS A 13 6.69 -1.73 -23.22
C CYS A 13 6.41 -3.22 -23.52
N GLY A 14 7.33 -3.92 -24.17
CA GLY A 14 7.19 -5.35 -24.49
C GLY A 14 6.17 -5.67 -25.59
N ALA A 15 5.64 -4.67 -26.30
CA ALA A 15 4.70 -4.89 -27.40
C ALA A 15 5.38 -5.52 -28.62
N GLU A 16 4.72 -6.52 -29.22
CA GLU A 16 5.20 -7.25 -30.40
C GLU A 16 4.61 -6.68 -31.69
N HIS A 17 5.46 -6.47 -32.68
CA HIS A 17 5.09 -5.93 -33.99
C HIS A 17 5.68 -6.78 -35.11
N SER A 18 4.90 -6.98 -36.18
CA SER A 18 5.33 -7.79 -37.34
C SER A 18 6.24 -7.04 -38.32
N GLN A 19 6.37 -5.72 -38.19
CA GLN A 19 7.15 -4.84 -39.05
C GLN A 19 7.78 -3.71 -38.23
N TRP A 20 8.94 -3.22 -38.66
CA TRP A 20 9.63 -2.12 -38.00
C TRP A 20 9.06 -0.78 -38.45
N PHE A 21 8.53 0.01 -37.50
CA PHE A 21 7.95 1.33 -37.77
C PHE A 21 8.76 2.49 -37.17
N GLY A 22 9.98 2.24 -36.66
CA GLY A 22 10.83 3.25 -36.00
C GLY A 22 10.29 3.81 -34.68
N LYS A 23 8.99 3.65 -34.41
CA LYS A 23 8.27 4.05 -33.21
C LYS A 23 7.35 2.91 -32.77
N CYS A 24 7.34 2.59 -31.47
CA CYS A 24 6.38 1.62 -30.95
C CYS A 24 4.97 2.20 -31.00
N SER A 25 4.01 1.48 -31.59
CA SER A 25 2.62 1.94 -31.68
C SER A 25 1.84 1.81 -30.36
N SER A 26 2.36 1.06 -29.39
CA SER A 26 1.74 0.90 -28.07
C SER A 26 2.18 1.98 -27.07
N CYS A 27 3.48 2.26 -26.94
CA CYS A 27 3.98 3.25 -25.98
C CYS A 27 4.42 4.59 -26.60
N GLY A 28 4.53 4.66 -27.93
CA GLY A 28 4.93 5.88 -28.63
C GLY A 28 6.43 6.21 -28.58
N THR A 29 7.27 5.34 -27.99
CA THR A 29 8.71 5.56 -27.88
C THR A 29 9.43 5.25 -29.20
N TYR A 30 10.26 6.19 -29.66
CA TYR A 30 11.10 6.03 -30.86
C TYR A 30 12.30 5.12 -30.57
N ASN A 31 12.79 4.42 -31.60
CA ASN A 31 13.98 3.54 -31.55
C ASN A 31 13.94 2.45 -30.47
N SER A 32 12.75 2.11 -29.98
CA SER A 32 12.56 1.13 -28.91
C SER A 32 12.34 -0.30 -29.42
N LEU A 33 12.19 -0.50 -30.75
CA LEU A 33 11.88 -1.79 -31.36
C LEU A 33 13.17 -2.55 -31.74
N GLU A 34 13.43 -3.66 -31.06
CA GLU A 34 14.53 -4.58 -31.38
C GLU A 34 14.05 -5.79 -32.17
N GLU A 35 14.86 -6.25 -33.13
CA GLU A 35 14.58 -7.42 -33.93
C GLU A 35 14.89 -8.70 -33.15
N SER A 36 13.85 -9.47 -32.87
CA SER A 36 13.92 -10.80 -32.27
C SER A 36 13.70 -11.84 -33.37
N VAL A 37 14.71 -12.67 -33.62
CA VAL A 37 14.57 -13.83 -34.50
C VAL A 37 14.01 -14.97 -33.67
N LEU A 38 12.74 -15.33 -33.89
CA LEU A 38 12.18 -16.54 -33.30
C LEU A 38 13.01 -17.74 -33.78
N ALA A 39 13.73 -18.38 -32.86
CA ALA A 39 14.25 -19.72 -33.09
C ALA A 39 13.05 -20.62 -33.45
N PRO A 40 13.18 -21.53 -34.44
CA PRO A 40 12.09 -22.42 -34.78
C PRO A 40 11.72 -23.20 -33.52
N SER A 41 10.50 -22.94 -33.02
CA SER A 41 9.91 -23.72 -31.96
C SER A 41 10.06 -25.19 -32.33
N VAL A 42 10.68 -25.98 -31.44
CA VAL A 42 10.72 -27.43 -31.58
C VAL A 42 9.28 -27.85 -31.84
N ASN A 43 9.03 -28.41 -33.03
CA ASN A 43 7.71 -28.91 -33.40
C ASN A 43 7.40 -30.09 -32.48
N LEU A 44 6.84 -29.82 -31.30
CA LEU A 44 5.90 -30.73 -30.68
C LEU A 44 4.78 -30.88 -31.69
N SER A 45 4.74 -32.06 -32.29
CA SER A 45 3.83 -32.52 -33.32
C SER A 45 2.39 -32.12 -33.02
N ARG A 46 2.01 -30.91 -33.44
CA ARG A 46 0.62 -30.56 -33.74
C ARG A 46 0.23 -31.40 -34.94
N GLY A 47 -0.32 -32.57 -34.65
CA GLY A 47 -1.04 -33.41 -35.60
C GLY A 47 -2.13 -32.56 -36.24
N GLY A 48 -1.78 -31.97 -37.39
CA GLY A 48 -2.66 -31.18 -38.21
C GLY A 48 -3.81 -32.05 -38.68
N TRP A 49 -5.00 -31.49 -38.53
CA TRP A 49 -6.25 -31.99 -39.07
C TRP A 49 -6.21 -31.93 -40.60
N GLN A 50 -5.53 -32.88 -41.24
CA GLN A 50 -5.69 -33.20 -42.65
C GLN A 50 -5.48 -34.71 -42.82
N SER A 51 -6.44 -35.51 -42.35
CA SER A 51 -6.49 -36.92 -42.74
C SER A 51 -7.13 -37.02 -44.12
N ASN A 52 -6.28 -37.02 -45.13
CA ASN A 52 -6.60 -37.55 -46.45
C ASN A 52 -6.61 -39.08 -46.33
N SER A 53 -7.74 -39.65 -45.90
CA SER A 53 -7.95 -41.10 -45.90
C SER A 53 -9.34 -41.41 -46.43
N ARG A 54 -9.38 -42.00 -47.63
CA ARG A 54 -10.53 -42.75 -48.13
C ARG A 54 -10.83 -43.90 -47.15
N ALA A 55 -11.66 -43.63 -46.16
CA ALA A 55 -12.24 -44.61 -45.27
C ALA A 55 -13.74 -44.27 -45.14
N HIS A 56 -14.57 -45.30 -45.16
CA HIS A 56 -16.03 -45.22 -45.17
C HIS A 56 -16.60 -44.17 -44.20
N PRO A 57 -17.62 -43.38 -44.60
CA PRO A 57 -18.29 -42.49 -43.69
C PRO A 57 -19.13 -43.33 -42.71
N GLN A 58 -18.59 -43.59 -41.53
CA GLN A 58 -19.42 -43.91 -40.37
C GLN A 58 -20.11 -42.62 -39.91
N PRO A 59 -21.40 -42.67 -39.53
CA PRO A 59 -22.11 -41.48 -39.10
C PRO A 59 -21.41 -40.90 -37.88
N ALA A 60 -20.96 -39.65 -38.01
CA ALA A 60 -20.46 -38.85 -36.90
C ALA A 60 -21.51 -38.91 -35.79
N THR A 61 -21.09 -39.37 -34.61
CA THR A 61 -21.89 -39.27 -33.40
C THR A 61 -22.21 -37.78 -33.19
N THR A 62 -23.44 -37.38 -33.53
CA THR A 62 -24.02 -36.06 -33.29
C THR A 62 -24.34 -35.90 -31.81
N GLY A 63 -23.35 -36.15 -30.96
CA GLY A 63 -23.39 -35.73 -29.57
C GLY A 63 -23.15 -34.22 -29.50
N PRO A 64 -23.82 -33.50 -28.59
CA PRO A 64 -23.51 -32.09 -28.37
C PRO A 64 -22.03 -31.94 -27.98
N ALA A 65 -21.38 -30.88 -28.46
CA ALA A 65 -19.97 -30.61 -28.17
C ALA A 65 -19.73 -30.60 -26.65
N GLN A 66 -18.87 -31.50 -26.17
CA GLN A 66 -18.55 -31.61 -24.75
C GLN A 66 -17.29 -30.81 -24.40
N PRO A 67 -17.28 -30.11 -23.26
CA PRO A 67 -16.10 -29.40 -22.78
C PRO A 67 -14.99 -30.41 -22.41
N ARG A 68 -13.73 -30.09 -22.78
CA ARG A 68 -12.56 -30.94 -22.45
C ARG A 68 -12.06 -30.77 -21.02
N ALA A 69 -12.06 -29.54 -20.51
CA ALA A 69 -11.56 -29.18 -19.18
C ALA A 69 -12.33 -28.01 -18.55
N SER A 70 -13.14 -27.28 -19.33
CA SER A 70 -13.92 -26.16 -18.82
C SER A 70 -15.10 -26.67 -18.00
N LEU A 71 -15.21 -26.17 -16.79
CA LEU A 71 -16.32 -26.42 -15.89
C LEU A 71 -17.39 -25.33 -16.08
N LYS A 72 -18.67 -25.65 -15.83
CA LYS A 72 -19.69 -24.60 -15.73
C LYS A 72 -19.41 -23.74 -14.51
N PHE A 73 -19.82 -22.47 -14.54
CA PHE A 73 -19.61 -21.56 -13.40
C PHE A 73 -20.17 -22.13 -12.08
N SER A 74 -21.32 -22.80 -12.13
CA SER A 74 -21.94 -23.48 -10.96
C SER A 74 -21.13 -24.65 -10.41
N GLU A 75 -20.20 -25.21 -11.19
CA GLU A 75 -19.33 -26.32 -10.81
C GLU A 75 -17.99 -25.84 -10.21
N ILE A 76 -17.73 -24.53 -10.28
CA ILE A 76 -16.55 -23.92 -9.65
C ILE A 76 -16.86 -23.72 -8.17
N SER A 77 -16.11 -24.40 -7.30
CA SER A 77 -16.27 -24.27 -5.86
C SER A 77 -15.86 -22.87 -5.39
N ASN A 78 -16.73 -22.25 -4.59
CA ASN A 78 -16.41 -21.05 -3.82
C ASN A 78 -15.56 -21.44 -2.61
N ASN A 79 -14.36 -21.99 -2.83
CA ASN A 79 -13.42 -22.18 -1.75
C ASN A 79 -12.86 -20.80 -1.38
N VAL A 80 -13.40 -20.22 -0.30
CA VAL A 80 -12.78 -19.08 0.38
C VAL A 80 -11.39 -19.56 0.82
N GLN A 81 -10.34 -19.13 0.11
CA GLN A 81 -8.98 -19.45 0.49
C GLN A 81 -8.75 -18.91 1.90
N MET A 82 -8.43 -19.79 2.86
CA MET A 82 -8.08 -19.38 4.21
C MET A 82 -6.79 -18.58 4.15
N ARG A 83 -6.89 -17.28 4.43
CA ARG A 83 -5.74 -16.39 4.57
C ARG A 83 -5.08 -16.68 5.91
N PHE A 84 -3.77 -16.51 5.96
CA PHE A 84 -3.03 -16.51 7.21
C PHE A 84 -2.44 -15.11 7.45
N ALA A 85 -2.32 -14.75 8.72
CA ALA A 85 -1.79 -13.45 9.12
C ALA A 85 -0.29 -13.39 8.84
N SER A 86 0.19 -12.26 8.33
CA SER A 86 1.63 -11.99 8.22
C SER A 86 2.28 -11.70 9.58
N GLY A 87 1.46 -11.42 10.60
CA GLY A 87 1.87 -10.90 11.90
C GLY A 87 2.08 -9.39 11.93
N TYR A 88 1.81 -8.72 10.80
CA TYR A 88 1.82 -7.27 10.61
C TYR A 88 0.44 -6.85 10.12
N SER A 89 -0.30 -6.16 11.00
CA SER A 89 -1.69 -5.76 10.76
C SER A 89 -1.87 -4.80 9.57
N GLU A 90 -0.90 -3.90 9.37
CA GLU A 90 -0.87 -2.94 8.26
C GLU A 90 -0.57 -3.64 6.94
N LEU A 91 0.34 -4.62 6.94
CA LEU A 91 0.59 -5.45 5.76
C LEU A 91 -0.64 -6.32 5.41
N ASP A 92 -1.24 -6.95 6.42
CA ASP A 92 -2.44 -7.77 6.24
C ASP A 92 -3.58 -6.94 5.66
N ARG A 93 -3.76 -5.70 6.13
CA ARG A 93 -4.74 -4.75 5.59
C ARG A 93 -4.50 -4.49 4.10
N VAL A 94 -3.26 -4.14 3.72
CA VAL A 94 -2.89 -3.83 2.34
C VAL A 94 -3.07 -5.05 1.41
N LEU A 95 -2.87 -6.26 1.93
CA LEU A 95 -3.14 -7.52 1.24
C LEU A 95 -4.64 -7.90 1.19
N GLY A 96 -5.51 -7.18 1.88
CA GLY A 96 -6.96 -7.41 1.90
C GLY A 96 -7.42 -8.39 2.99
N GLY A 97 -6.70 -8.44 4.12
CA GLY A 97 -7.00 -9.28 5.28
C GLY A 97 -6.01 -10.42 5.53
N GLY A 98 -4.81 -10.37 4.94
CA GLY A 98 -3.75 -11.35 5.15
C GLY A 98 -3.20 -11.98 3.88
N ILE A 99 -2.21 -12.87 4.04
CA ILE A 99 -1.50 -13.53 2.95
C ILE A 99 -2.39 -14.63 2.34
N VAL A 100 -2.51 -14.60 1.02
CA VAL A 100 -3.32 -15.56 0.25
C VAL A 100 -2.44 -16.72 -0.24
N PRO A 101 -2.77 -17.98 0.09
CA PRO A 101 -2.03 -19.15 -0.39
C PRO A 101 -1.95 -19.24 -1.92
N GLY A 102 -0.78 -19.58 -2.45
CA GLY A 102 -0.58 -19.73 -3.89
C GLY A 102 -0.67 -18.42 -4.67
N SER A 103 -0.53 -17.27 -4.00
CA SER A 103 -0.55 -15.96 -4.64
C SER A 103 0.85 -15.44 -4.98
N LEU A 104 0.90 -14.50 -5.91
CA LEU A 104 2.11 -13.78 -6.29
C LEU A 104 1.96 -12.30 -5.92
N VAL A 105 2.75 -11.82 -4.97
CA VAL A 105 2.75 -10.44 -4.50
C VAL A 105 4.07 -9.77 -4.90
N LEU A 106 3.97 -8.64 -5.60
CA LEU A 106 5.11 -7.79 -5.93
C LEU A 106 5.17 -6.61 -4.96
N ILE A 107 6.36 -6.33 -4.41
CA ILE A 107 6.65 -5.16 -3.60
C ILE A 107 7.64 -4.28 -4.37
N GLY A 108 7.09 -3.21 -4.95
CA GLY A 108 7.83 -2.15 -5.65
C GLY A 108 8.31 -1.07 -4.69
N GLY A 109 9.38 -0.35 -5.03
CA GLY A 109 9.76 0.88 -4.33
C GLY A 109 11.20 1.30 -4.58
N ASP A 110 11.53 2.54 -4.20
CA ASP A 110 12.88 3.10 -4.35
C ASP A 110 13.92 2.25 -3.58
N PRO A 111 15.17 2.14 -4.07
CA PRO A 111 16.26 1.51 -3.33
C PRO A 111 16.44 2.16 -1.95
N GLY A 112 16.68 1.34 -0.92
CA GLY A 112 16.87 1.84 0.45
C GLY A 112 15.59 2.22 1.21
N ILE A 113 14.39 2.10 0.61
CA ILE A 113 13.13 2.36 1.32
C ILE A 113 12.82 1.34 2.43
N GLY A 114 13.50 0.19 2.46
CA GLY A 114 13.30 -0.85 3.48
C GLY A 114 12.48 -2.06 3.05
N LYS A 115 12.34 -2.33 1.74
CA LYS A 115 11.64 -3.52 1.20
C LYS A 115 12.18 -4.84 1.78
N SER A 116 13.49 -5.05 1.69
CA SER A 116 14.17 -6.23 2.27
C SER A 116 13.99 -6.29 3.79
N THR A 117 13.99 -5.15 4.47
CA THR A 117 13.77 -5.08 5.93
C THR A 117 12.36 -5.57 6.29
N LEU A 118 11.34 -5.06 5.59
CA LEU A 118 9.94 -5.49 5.78
C LEU A 118 9.79 -7.00 5.53
N LEU A 119 10.30 -7.49 4.41
CA LEU A 119 10.15 -8.90 4.05
C LEU A 119 10.92 -9.84 4.96
N LEU A 120 12.10 -9.45 5.43
CA LEU A 120 12.87 -10.26 6.37
C LEU A 120 12.18 -10.33 7.74
N GLN A 121 11.59 -9.23 8.20
CA GLN A 121 10.76 -9.18 9.41
C GLN A 121 9.51 -10.08 9.29
N VAL A 122 8.79 -9.99 8.17
CA VAL A 122 7.63 -10.84 7.86
C VAL A 122 8.04 -12.31 7.77
N ALA A 123 9.13 -12.62 7.07
CA ALA A 123 9.65 -13.99 6.94
C ALA A 123 10.00 -14.60 8.30
N ASN A 124 10.64 -13.84 9.19
CA ASN A 124 10.94 -14.29 10.55
C ASN A 124 9.68 -14.58 11.36
N ARG A 125 8.67 -13.71 11.26
CA ARG A 125 7.40 -13.90 11.99
C ARG A 125 6.66 -15.13 11.50
N LEU A 126 6.60 -15.33 10.18
CA LEU A 126 5.97 -16.49 9.55
C LEU A 126 6.74 -17.79 9.82
N ALA A 127 8.07 -17.73 9.94
CA ALA A 127 8.92 -18.89 10.20
C ALA A 127 8.65 -19.58 11.55
N GLN A 128 7.91 -18.93 12.46
CA GLN A 128 7.48 -19.53 13.72
C GLN A 128 6.43 -20.63 13.51
N GLU A 129 5.60 -20.53 12.47
CA GLU A 129 4.47 -21.44 12.22
C GLU A 129 4.56 -22.15 10.85
N HIS A 130 5.34 -21.60 9.93
CA HIS A 130 5.37 -22.01 8.54
C HIS A 130 6.80 -22.20 8.04
N ARG A 131 6.99 -23.03 7.01
CA ARG A 131 8.27 -23.20 6.34
C ARG A 131 8.45 -22.07 5.35
N ILE A 132 9.50 -21.28 5.54
CA ILE A 132 9.78 -20.08 4.73
C ILE A 132 11.12 -20.23 4.02
N LEU A 133 11.16 -19.88 2.74
CA LEU A 133 12.38 -19.75 1.96
C LEU A 133 12.64 -18.29 1.64
N TYR A 134 13.81 -17.76 2.01
CA TYR A 134 14.25 -16.44 1.63
C TYR A 134 15.39 -16.57 0.62
N VAL A 135 15.13 -16.20 -0.63
CA VAL A 135 16.12 -16.21 -1.71
C VAL A 135 16.76 -14.82 -1.78
N CYS A 136 18.05 -14.76 -1.46
CA CYS A 136 18.86 -13.55 -1.49
C CYS A 136 19.71 -13.54 -2.75
N ALA A 137 19.31 -12.76 -3.75
CA ALA A 137 20.07 -12.62 -4.98
C ALA A 137 20.94 -11.35 -5.01
N GLU A 138 20.69 -10.39 -4.09
CA GLU A 138 21.49 -9.15 -3.96
C GLU A 138 22.56 -9.20 -2.85
N GLU A 139 22.31 -9.92 -1.75
CA GLU A 139 23.16 -9.93 -0.57
C GLU A 139 23.70 -11.34 -0.29
N SER A 140 24.91 -11.43 0.27
CA SER A 140 25.43 -12.70 0.78
C SER A 140 24.63 -13.17 2.01
N GLY A 141 24.54 -14.49 2.20
CA GLY A 141 23.85 -15.06 3.38
C GLY A 141 24.40 -14.54 4.72
N GLN A 142 25.68 -14.18 4.79
CA GLN A 142 26.28 -13.56 5.99
C GLN A 142 25.75 -12.15 6.25
N GLN A 143 25.58 -11.32 5.21
CA GLN A 143 25.03 -9.98 5.33
C GLN A 143 23.57 -10.03 5.78
N VAL A 144 22.80 -10.95 5.20
CA VAL A 144 21.39 -11.18 5.56
C VAL A 144 21.29 -11.60 7.02
N LYS A 145 22.17 -12.51 7.48
CA LYS A 145 22.24 -12.91 8.89
C LYS A 145 22.56 -11.74 9.82
N LEU A 146 23.51 -10.87 9.48
CA LEU A 146 23.84 -9.68 10.28
C LEU A 146 22.66 -8.70 10.37
N ARG A 147 21.91 -8.51 9.28
CA ARG A 147 20.70 -7.67 9.27
C ARG A 147 19.60 -8.30 10.10
N ALA A 148 19.34 -9.59 9.91
CA ALA A 148 18.41 -10.38 10.70
C ALA A 148 18.69 -10.21 12.21
N SER A 149 19.93 -10.42 12.65
CA SER A 149 20.27 -10.28 14.06
C SER A 149 19.99 -8.88 14.63
N ARG A 150 20.18 -7.81 13.85
CA ARG A 150 19.85 -6.43 14.28
C ARG A 150 18.34 -6.20 14.42
N LEU A 151 17.55 -6.87 13.57
CA LEU A 151 16.09 -6.79 13.56
C LEU A 151 15.45 -7.70 14.64
N GLY A 152 16.24 -8.36 15.49
CA GLY A 152 15.75 -9.36 16.45
C GLY A 152 15.22 -10.63 15.78
N VAL A 153 15.59 -10.87 14.52
CA VAL A 153 15.22 -12.09 13.79
C VAL A 153 16.04 -13.24 14.36
N CYS A 154 15.33 -14.33 14.73
CA CYS A 154 15.83 -15.48 15.51
C CYS A 154 16.09 -15.24 17.02
N GLU A 155 15.73 -14.09 17.59
CA GLU A 155 15.62 -13.95 19.05
C GLU A 155 14.21 -14.36 19.48
N ILE A 156 14.10 -15.46 20.22
CA ILE A 156 12.84 -15.89 20.85
C ILE A 156 12.42 -14.79 21.83
N PRO A 157 11.17 -14.29 21.80
CA PRO A 157 10.71 -13.39 22.83
C PRO A 157 10.78 -14.12 24.17
N VAL A 158 11.70 -13.71 25.03
CA VAL A 158 11.68 -14.09 26.44
C VAL A 158 10.44 -13.41 27.00
N GLU A 159 9.41 -14.18 27.31
CA GLU A 159 8.30 -13.69 28.12
C GLU A 159 8.90 -13.14 29.41
N VAL A 160 8.86 -11.82 29.56
CA VAL A 160 9.25 -11.15 30.80
C VAL A 160 8.13 -11.45 31.78
N GLU A 161 8.27 -12.55 32.52
CA GLU A 161 7.52 -12.73 33.76
C GLU A 161 7.83 -11.53 34.66
N VAL A 162 6.80 -10.72 34.89
CA VAL A 162 6.84 -9.63 35.85
C VAL A 162 6.96 -10.26 37.24
N GLU A 163 8.20 -10.47 37.70
CA GLU A 163 8.48 -10.79 39.09
C GLU A 163 8.14 -9.57 39.96
N ASN A 164 6.91 -9.55 40.44
CA ASN A 164 6.53 -8.76 41.60
C ASN A 164 7.33 -9.27 42.82
N GLY A 165 8.25 -8.45 43.30
CA GLY A 165 9.00 -8.73 44.51
C GLY A 165 8.12 -8.81 45.74
N ALA A 166 8.28 -9.86 46.55
CA ALA A 166 8.80 -9.75 47.93
C ALA A 166 8.55 -11.02 48.77
N SER A 167 9.65 -11.69 49.09
CA SER A 167 9.97 -12.37 50.37
C SER A 167 9.00 -13.39 50.98
N LYS A 168 9.47 -14.66 51.06
CA LYS A 168 9.53 -15.38 52.35
C LYS A 168 10.53 -16.57 52.36
N LYS A 169 11.57 -16.36 53.19
CA LYS A 169 12.43 -17.26 53.98
C LYS A 169 12.35 -18.80 53.83
N ARG A 170 13.58 -19.35 53.72
CA ARG A 170 14.20 -20.49 54.45
C ARG A 170 13.81 -21.93 54.07
N GLY A 171 14.84 -22.68 53.68
CA GLY A 171 14.94 -24.14 53.88
C GLY A 171 16.22 -24.70 53.24
N LYS A 172 17.28 -24.93 54.04
CA LYS A 172 18.44 -25.74 53.65
C LYS A 172 18.05 -27.22 53.75
N SER A 173 18.27 -28.00 52.70
CA SER A 173 18.59 -29.42 52.83
C SER A 173 19.34 -29.94 51.60
N SER A 174 20.48 -30.57 51.89
CA SER A 174 21.34 -31.37 51.02
C SER A 174 20.70 -32.69 50.57
N HIS A 175 21.35 -33.34 49.58
CA HIS A 175 21.11 -34.66 48.97
C HIS A 175 20.31 -34.56 47.66
N SER A 176 20.63 -35.25 46.57
CA SER A 176 21.66 -36.24 46.25
C SER A 176 21.71 -36.39 44.74
N LYS A 177 22.85 -36.82 44.19
CA LYS A 177 22.97 -37.32 42.83
C LYS A 177 21.95 -38.44 42.58
N THR A 178 21.11 -38.27 41.57
CA THR A 178 20.62 -39.35 40.72
C THR A 178 20.44 -38.76 39.32
N ALA A 179 21.22 -39.31 38.39
CA ALA A 179 20.96 -39.18 36.98
C ALA A 179 19.55 -39.72 36.72
N ASP A 180 18.71 -38.93 36.07
CA ASP A 180 17.58 -39.50 35.35
C ASP A 180 17.36 -38.74 34.06
N ASP A 181 17.20 -39.52 33.01
CA ASP A 181 17.06 -39.14 31.62
C ASP A 181 15.74 -38.39 31.41
N THR A 182 15.80 -37.07 31.28
CA THR A 182 14.78 -36.34 30.51
C THR A 182 15.49 -35.41 29.55
N LYS A 183 15.65 -35.90 28.31
CA LYS A 183 15.91 -35.11 27.12
C LYS A 183 14.97 -33.91 27.13
N SER A 184 15.48 -32.73 27.46
CA SER A 184 14.86 -31.47 27.09
C SER A 184 14.78 -31.45 25.56
N SER A 185 13.57 -31.55 25.02
CA SER A 185 13.31 -31.28 23.60
C SER A 185 13.93 -29.94 23.24
N PRO A 186 14.75 -29.84 22.18
CA PRO A 186 15.37 -28.57 21.82
C PRO A 186 14.27 -27.58 21.45
N LEU A 187 14.38 -26.38 22.00
CA LEU A 187 13.56 -25.20 21.73
C LEU A 187 13.47 -25.01 20.20
N ASN A 188 12.25 -24.90 19.65
CA ASN A 188 12.00 -24.86 18.20
C ASN A 188 12.83 -23.76 17.52
N GLU A 189 13.82 -24.14 16.71
CA GLU A 189 14.48 -23.21 15.80
C GLU A 189 13.47 -22.70 14.74
N PRO A 190 13.53 -21.40 14.37
CA PRO A 190 12.63 -20.85 13.36
C PRO A 190 12.83 -21.56 12.02
N ASN A 191 11.72 -21.88 11.34
CA ASN A 191 11.69 -22.66 10.09
C ASN A 191 11.98 -21.78 8.85
N LEU A 192 13.06 -20.99 8.94
CA LEU A 192 13.53 -20.02 7.95
C LEU A 192 14.77 -20.53 7.23
N TYR A 193 14.64 -20.81 5.93
CA TYR A 193 15.73 -21.20 5.06
C TYR A 193 16.21 -20.00 4.25
N VAL A 194 17.51 -19.80 4.12
CA VAL A 194 18.10 -18.71 3.32
C VAL A 194 18.91 -19.33 2.18
N LEU A 195 18.58 -18.94 0.94
CA LEU A 195 19.25 -19.41 -0.28
C LEU A 195 19.93 -18.22 -0.98
N PRO A 196 21.25 -18.06 -0.85
CA PRO A 196 22.00 -17.03 -1.56
C PRO A 196 22.31 -17.49 -2.99
N GLU A 197 21.34 -17.41 -3.89
CA GLU A 197 21.44 -17.93 -5.27
C GLU A 197 20.84 -16.94 -6.28
N THR A 198 21.41 -16.91 -7.49
CA THR A 198 20.97 -16.04 -8.59
C THR A 198 20.48 -16.81 -9.81
N ASP A 199 20.85 -18.09 -9.95
CA ASP A 199 20.36 -18.94 -11.02
C ASP A 199 18.89 -19.34 -10.77
N LEU A 200 18.00 -18.94 -11.69
CA LEU A 200 16.58 -19.24 -11.60
C LEU A 200 16.30 -20.75 -11.55
N GLU A 201 17.03 -21.57 -12.30
CA GLU A 201 16.76 -23.01 -12.35
C GLU A 201 16.98 -23.67 -11.00
N GLU A 202 18.03 -23.26 -10.28
CA GLU A 202 18.32 -23.79 -8.95
C GLU A 202 17.29 -23.30 -7.92
N VAL A 203 16.87 -22.04 -8.02
CA VAL A 203 15.77 -21.50 -7.21
C VAL A 203 14.47 -22.30 -7.43
N LEU A 204 14.12 -22.62 -8.69
CA LEU A 204 12.91 -23.40 -8.99
C LEU A 204 13.00 -24.82 -8.45
N ARG A 205 14.17 -25.48 -8.54
CA ARG A 205 14.39 -26.80 -7.95
C ARG A 205 14.22 -26.78 -6.44
N GLU A 206 14.76 -25.76 -5.78
CA GLU A 206 14.64 -25.63 -4.33
C GLU A 206 13.18 -25.39 -3.91
N LEU A 207 12.42 -24.58 -4.65
CA LEU A 207 10.98 -24.40 -4.41
C LEU A 207 10.20 -25.71 -4.52
N GLU A 208 10.49 -26.54 -5.52
CA GLU A 208 9.83 -27.84 -5.71
C GLU A 208 10.26 -28.90 -4.67
N SER A 209 11.51 -28.83 -4.20
CA SER A 209 12.10 -29.74 -3.21
C SER A 209 11.64 -29.40 -1.78
N LEU A 210 11.87 -28.16 -1.35
CA LEU A 210 11.60 -27.68 0.01
C LEU A 210 10.09 -27.50 0.26
N LYS A 211 9.33 -27.15 -0.79
CA LYS A 211 7.89 -26.84 -0.77
C LYS A 211 7.51 -25.90 0.39
N PRO A 212 8.11 -24.70 0.47
CA PRO A 212 7.77 -23.73 1.51
C PRO A 212 6.33 -23.24 1.35
N GLN A 213 5.68 -22.84 2.45
CA GLN A 213 4.37 -22.18 2.37
C GLN A 213 4.49 -20.77 1.78
N VAL A 214 5.59 -20.08 2.10
CA VAL A 214 5.93 -18.76 1.55
C VAL A 214 7.39 -18.73 1.12
N ALA A 215 7.66 -18.18 -0.05
CA ALA A 215 9.00 -17.85 -0.48
C ALA A 215 9.14 -16.37 -0.81
N VAL A 216 10.24 -15.78 -0.35
CA VAL A 216 10.64 -14.39 -0.62
C VAL A 216 11.74 -14.39 -1.66
N ILE A 217 11.60 -13.56 -2.70
CA ILE A 217 12.62 -13.35 -3.74
C ILE A 217 13.12 -11.91 -3.66
N ASP A 218 14.34 -11.71 -3.18
CA ASP A 218 14.97 -10.41 -2.97
C ASP A 218 16.32 -10.32 -3.73
N SER A 219 16.35 -9.84 -4.98
CA SER A 219 15.25 -9.28 -5.78
C SER A 219 15.10 -9.97 -7.13
N ILE A 220 13.98 -9.72 -7.83
CA ILE A 220 13.74 -10.32 -9.15
C ILE A 220 14.74 -9.85 -10.22
N GLN A 221 15.32 -8.65 -10.05
CA GLN A 221 16.22 -8.07 -11.03
C GLN A 221 17.57 -8.77 -11.09
N THR A 222 17.99 -9.44 -10.02
CA THR A 222 19.27 -10.15 -9.95
C THR A 222 19.16 -11.62 -10.33
N LEU A 223 17.96 -12.15 -10.51
CA LEU A 223 17.79 -13.50 -11.04
C LEU A 223 18.19 -13.56 -12.51
N TYR A 224 18.83 -14.68 -12.87
CA TYR A 224 19.29 -14.97 -14.21
C TYR A 224 18.71 -16.29 -14.71
N PHE A 225 18.15 -16.27 -15.92
CA PHE A 225 17.74 -17.46 -16.63
C PHE A 225 18.64 -17.70 -17.84
N ALA A 226 19.43 -18.77 -17.79
CA ALA A 226 20.45 -19.09 -18.79
C ALA A 226 19.88 -19.40 -20.18
N ALA A 227 18.62 -19.80 -20.29
CA ALA A 227 17.98 -20.07 -21.57
C ALA A 227 17.70 -18.80 -22.40
N LEU A 228 17.80 -17.61 -21.78
CA LEU A 228 17.63 -16.33 -22.43
C LEU A 228 18.99 -15.67 -22.70
N THR A 229 19.14 -15.06 -23.88
CA THR A 229 20.36 -14.34 -24.28
C THR A 229 20.46 -12.93 -23.72
N SER A 230 19.40 -12.43 -23.08
CA SER A 230 19.36 -11.09 -22.51
C SER A 230 20.06 -11.02 -21.15
N ALA A 231 20.66 -9.86 -20.85
CA ALA A 231 21.38 -9.66 -19.59
C ALA A 231 20.44 -9.68 -18.37
N PRO A 232 20.91 -10.15 -17.19
CA PRO A 232 20.19 -10.02 -15.92
C PRO A 232 19.68 -8.59 -15.69
N GLY A 233 18.50 -8.45 -15.10
CA GLY A 233 17.85 -7.14 -14.87
C GLY A 233 17.15 -6.53 -16.09
N SER A 234 17.35 -7.07 -17.29
CA SER A 234 16.58 -6.66 -18.48
C SER A 234 15.09 -6.99 -18.35
N VAL A 235 14.23 -6.23 -19.03
CA VAL A 235 12.77 -6.44 -19.08
C VAL A 235 12.41 -7.87 -19.45
N ALA A 236 13.10 -8.46 -20.42
CA ALA A 236 12.87 -9.82 -20.87
C ALA A 236 13.23 -10.88 -19.79
N GLN A 237 14.41 -10.76 -19.16
CA GLN A 237 14.82 -11.66 -18.06
C GLN A 237 13.80 -11.61 -16.92
N VAL A 238 13.51 -10.40 -16.43
CA VAL A 238 12.64 -10.21 -15.26
C VAL A 238 11.23 -10.74 -15.51
N ARG A 239 10.67 -10.51 -16.71
CA ARG A 239 9.35 -11.02 -17.11
C ARG A 239 9.30 -12.54 -17.16
N GLU A 240 10.30 -13.17 -17.78
CA GLU A 240 10.33 -14.62 -17.91
C GLU A 240 10.58 -15.32 -16.57
N CYS A 241 11.52 -14.81 -15.77
CA CYS A 241 11.77 -15.29 -14.41
C CYS A 241 10.49 -15.24 -13.57
N THR A 242 9.76 -14.11 -13.60
CA THR A 242 8.49 -13.96 -12.88
C THR A 242 7.42 -14.95 -13.35
N SER A 243 7.33 -15.17 -14.67
CA SER A 243 6.39 -16.13 -15.26
C SER A 243 6.69 -17.57 -14.83
N ALA A 244 7.96 -17.98 -14.86
CA ALA A 244 8.39 -19.31 -14.44
C ALA A 244 8.14 -19.54 -12.94
N LEU A 245 8.49 -18.56 -12.10
CA LEU A 245 8.19 -18.58 -10.67
C LEU A 245 6.69 -18.71 -10.39
N MET A 246 5.86 -17.94 -11.11
CA MET A 246 4.40 -18.00 -10.98
C MET A 246 3.84 -19.38 -11.31
N GLN A 247 4.33 -20.03 -12.37
CA GLN A 247 3.87 -21.36 -12.77
C GLN A 247 4.16 -22.40 -11.68
N VAL A 248 5.37 -22.40 -11.12
CA VAL A 248 5.74 -23.30 -10.01
C VAL A 248 4.93 -22.99 -8.76
N ALA A 249 4.79 -21.71 -8.40
CA ALA A 249 4.04 -21.28 -7.23
C ALA A 249 2.56 -21.69 -7.28
N LYS A 250 1.87 -21.50 -8.41
CA LYS A 250 0.48 -21.93 -8.59
C LYS A 250 0.33 -23.45 -8.55
N ARG A 251 1.27 -24.19 -9.15
CA ARG A 251 1.25 -25.66 -9.18
C ARG A 251 1.51 -26.27 -7.81
N ALA A 252 2.47 -25.72 -7.06
CA ALA A 252 2.87 -26.20 -5.74
C ALA A 252 2.09 -25.53 -4.58
N ASN A 253 1.18 -24.59 -4.89
CA ASN A 253 0.43 -23.78 -3.93
C ASN A 253 1.35 -23.01 -2.94
N ILE A 254 2.46 -22.48 -3.44
CA ILE A 254 3.43 -21.67 -2.71
C ILE A 254 3.07 -20.20 -2.85
N THR A 255 3.09 -19.44 -1.76
CA THR A 255 2.92 -17.98 -1.84
C THR A 255 4.26 -17.32 -2.11
N LEU A 256 4.35 -16.46 -3.12
CA LEU A 256 5.58 -15.76 -3.48
C LEU A 256 5.47 -14.27 -3.15
N LEU A 257 6.46 -13.75 -2.43
CA LEU A 257 6.68 -12.32 -2.21
C LEU A 257 7.93 -11.89 -2.98
N ILE A 258 7.76 -11.06 -3.99
CA ILE A 258 8.84 -10.65 -4.90
C ILE A 258 9.19 -9.18 -4.67
N VAL A 259 10.47 -8.87 -4.50
CA VAL A 259 10.98 -7.50 -4.47
C VAL A 259 11.29 -7.03 -5.89
N GLY A 260 10.76 -5.86 -6.25
CA GLY A 260 11.12 -5.15 -7.47
C GLY A 260 11.60 -3.73 -7.16
N HIS A 261 12.86 -3.42 -7.50
CA HIS A 261 13.35 -2.05 -7.45
C HIS A 261 12.71 -1.14 -8.50
N VAL A 262 12.32 0.09 -8.11
CA VAL A 262 11.96 1.15 -9.06
C VAL A 262 13.24 1.88 -9.44
N THR A 263 13.57 1.89 -10.73
CA THR A 263 14.67 2.71 -11.25
C THR A 263 14.13 3.94 -11.95
N LYS A 264 14.68 5.11 -11.64
CA LYS A 264 14.24 6.41 -12.17
C LYS A 264 14.58 6.63 -13.65
N GLU A 265 15.27 5.68 -14.29
CA GLU A 265 15.96 5.89 -15.58
C GLU A 265 15.68 4.82 -16.66
N GLY A 266 14.54 4.13 -16.63
CA GLY A 266 14.04 3.33 -17.78
C GLY A 266 14.89 2.13 -18.25
N ALA A 267 16.10 1.93 -17.74
CA ALA A 267 17.04 0.89 -18.20
C ALA A 267 16.84 -0.48 -17.53
N ILE A 268 16.15 -0.53 -16.38
CA ILE A 268 15.85 -1.76 -15.64
C ILE A 268 14.34 -1.93 -15.61
N ALA A 269 13.87 -3.17 -15.73
CA ALA A 269 12.47 -3.52 -15.69
C ALA A 269 11.82 -2.98 -14.41
N GLY A 270 11.14 -1.85 -14.52
CA GLY A 270 10.40 -1.27 -13.41
C GLY A 270 9.25 -2.19 -12.99
N PRO A 271 8.71 -2.05 -11.77
CA PRO A 271 7.60 -2.88 -11.30
C PRO A 271 6.38 -2.86 -12.23
N ARG A 272 6.19 -1.76 -13.00
CA ARG A 272 5.15 -1.60 -14.03
C ARG A 272 5.14 -2.70 -15.09
N VAL A 273 6.30 -3.27 -15.43
CA VAL A 273 6.40 -4.40 -16.37
C VAL A 273 5.74 -5.65 -15.78
N LEU A 274 5.85 -5.83 -14.47
CA LEU A 274 5.37 -7.00 -13.75
C LEU A 274 3.94 -6.85 -13.21
N GLU A 275 3.43 -5.62 -13.15
CA GLU A 275 2.09 -5.30 -12.61
C GLU A 275 1.00 -6.19 -13.19
N HIS A 276 1.05 -6.50 -14.48
CA HIS A 276 0.03 -7.32 -15.14
C HIS A 276 0.19 -8.83 -14.89
N LEU A 277 1.41 -9.29 -14.58
CA LEU A 277 1.75 -10.70 -14.40
C LEU A 277 1.41 -11.19 -12.99
N VAL A 278 1.56 -10.33 -11.99
CA VAL A 278 1.35 -10.70 -10.58
C VAL A 278 -0.10 -10.57 -10.13
N ASP A 279 -0.45 -11.23 -9.03
CA ASP A 279 -1.82 -11.15 -8.50
C ASP A 279 -2.03 -9.87 -7.68
N THR A 280 -1.03 -9.46 -6.91
CA THR A 280 -1.06 -8.26 -6.06
C THR A 280 0.21 -7.43 -6.27
N VAL A 281 0.06 -6.10 -6.34
CA VAL A 281 1.15 -5.13 -6.47
C VAL A 281 1.04 -4.12 -5.35
N LEU A 282 2.09 -4.05 -4.55
CA LEU A 282 2.27 -3.10 -3.47
C LEU A 282 3.43 -2.17 -3.81
N TYR A 283 3.28 -0.88 -3.54
CA TYR A 283 4.34 0.10 -3.64
C TYR A 283 4.73 0.58 -2.24
N PHE A 284 6.01 0.50 -1.93
CA PHE A 284 6.57 1.06 -0.71
C PHE A 284 7.20 2.40 -1.03
N GLU A 285 6.54 3.44 -0.54
CA GLU A 285 6.82 4.85 -0.80
C GLU A 285 7.24 5.54 0.49
N GLY A 286 8.02 6.60 0.40
CA GLY A 286 8.37 7.43 1.54
C GLY A 286 9.26 8.57 1.08
N ASP A 287 8.99 9.75 1.63
CA ASP A 287 9.86 10.90 1.41
C ASP A 287 11.14 10.74 2.25
N ARG A 288 12.26 11.25 1.75
CA ARG A 288 13.55 11.26 2.47
C ARG A 288 13.48 12.08 3.76
N PHE A 289 12.56 13.03 3.82
CA PHE A 289 12.37 13.93 4.96
C PHE A 289 11.24 13.50 5.91
N ALA A 290 10.41 12.54 5.50
CA ALA A 290 9.37 11.98 6.37
C ALA A 290 9.93 10.80 7.17
N SER A 291 9.60 10.71 8.46
CA SER A 291 9.96 9.54 9.29
C SER A 291 9.17 8.28 8.93
N HIS A 292 7.97 8.47 8.36
CA HIS A 292 7.07 7.40 7.99
C HIS A 292 7.19 7.00 6.51
N ARG A 293 6.81 5.76 6.24
CA ARG A 293 6.83 5.10 4.94
C ARG A 293 5.44 4.50 4.70
N LEU A 294 4.94 4.64 3.49
CA LEU A 294 3.60 4.24 3.09
C LEU A 294 3.69 3.01 2.18
N LEU A 295 3.06 1.92 2.58
CA LEU A 295 2.87 0.73 1.75
C LEU A 295 1.48 0.80 1.12
N ARG A 296 1.41 1.05 -0.19
CA ARG A 296 0.17 1.27 -0.92
C ARG A 296 -0.17 0.10 -1.84
N SER A 297 -1.41 -0.35 -1.83
CA SER A 297 -1.90 -1.32 -2.80
C SER A 297 -2.28 -0.64 -4.12
N VAL A 298 -1.68 -1.04 -5.24
CA VAL A 298 -2.03 -0.54 -6.58
C VAL A 298 -2.89 -1.54 -7.33
N LYS A 299 -2.60 -2.84 -7.18
CA LYS A 299 -3.38 -3.93 -7.74
C LYS A 299 -3.58 -4.97 -6.66
N ASN A 300 -4.82 -5.39 -6.42
CA ASN A 300 -5.10 -6.47 -5.50
C ASN A 300 -6.23 -7.33 -6.06
N ARG A 301 -5.92 -8.55 -6.52
CA ARG A 301 -6.95 -9.50 -6.97
C ARG A 301 -7.76 -10.10 -5.82
N PHE A 302 -7.28 -9.93 -4.59
CA PHE A 302 -7.85 -10.52 -3.39
C PHE A 302 -8.36 -9.47 -2.40
N GLY A 303 -8.39 -8.18 -2.73
CA GLY A 303 -8.74 -7.14 -1.78
C GLY A 303 -9.02 -5.81 -2.46
N ALA A 304 -9.26 -4.78 -1.65
CA ALA A 304 -9.40 -3.42 -2.16
C ALA A 304 -8.06 -2.92 -2.71
N THR A 305 -8.12 -2.13 -3.78
CA THR A 305 -6.99 -1.31 -4.23
C THR A 305 -6.97 0.00 -3.43
N HIS A 306 -5.82 0.68 -3.44
CA HIS A 306 -5.58 1.94 -2.73
C HIS A 306 -5.60 1.86 -1.19
N GLU A 307 -5.65 0.66 -0.60
CA GLU A 307 -5.35 0.50 0.83
C GLU A 307 -3.91 0.92 1.13
N ILE A 308 -3.71 1.50 2.32
CA ILE A 308 -2.40 1.94 2.80
C ILE A 308 -2.10 1.29 4.15
N GLY A 309 -0.86 0.82 4.29
CA GLY A 309 -0.19 0.49 5.54
C GLY A 309 0.88 1.54 5.84
N ILE A 310 0.98 2.00 7.09
CA ILE A 310 1.97 3.01 7.49
C ILE A 310 3.01 2.36 8.40
N PHE A 311 4.27 2.61 8.09
CA PHE A 311 5.42 2.09 8.83
C PHE A 311 6.38 3.22 9.18
N GLU A 312 7.04 3.12 10.33
CA GLU A 312 8.12 4.01 10.73
C GLU A 312 9.44 3.21 10.82
N MET A 313 10.55 3.82 10.41
CA MET A 313 11.87 3.20 10.55
C MET A 313 12.45 3.49 11.93
N ALA A 314 12.45 2.49 12.81
CA ALA A 314 13.03 2.54 14.14
C ALA A 314 14.36 1.78 14.20
N ASP A 315 15.05 1.86 15.35
CA ASP A 315 16.34 1.18 15.58
C ASP A 315 16.26 -0.35 15.36
N LYS A 316 15.11 -0.96 15.66
CA LYS A 316 14.85 -2.40 15.52
C LYS A 316 14.22 -2.79 14.18
N GLY A 317 14.13 -1.87 13.22
CA GLY A 317 13.53 -2.10 11.90
C GLY A 317 12.25 -1.32 11.68
N LEU A 318 11.38 -1.84 10.81
CA LEU A 318 10.09 -1.20 10.52
C LEU A 318 9.08 -1.53 11.60
N GLN A 319 8.43 -0.50 12.13
CA GLN A 319 7.35 -0.59 13.10
C GLN A 319 6.03 -0.12 12.49
N GLU A 320 4.93 -0.82 12.77
CA GLU A 320 3.60 -0.46 12.28
C GLU A 320 3.06 0.77 13.02
N VAL A 321 2.49 1.69 12.26
CA VAL A 321 1.73 2.82 12.80
C VAL A 321 0.24 2.48 12.71
N LEU A 322 -0.32 1.98 13.81
CA LEU A 322 -1.71 1.53 13.87
C LEU A 322 -2.71 2.69 13.79
N ASN A 323 -2.34 3.84 14.37
CA ASN A 323 -3.15 5.06 14.34
C ASN A 323 -2.48 6.14 13.48
N PRO A 324 -2.75 6.17 12.16
CA PRO A 324 -2.08 7.09 11.25
C PRO A 324 -2.49 8.54 11.51
N SER A 325 -3.72 8.75 12.00
CA SER A 325 -4.27 10.07 12.25
C SER A 325 -3.49 10.85 13.31
N GLU A 326 -2.81 10.19 14.24
CA GLU A 326 -1.94 10.87 15.22
C GLU A 326 -0.70 11.51 14.58
N LEU A 327 -0.24 10.98 13.43
CA LEU A 327 0.91 11.55 12.71
C LEU A 327 0.55 12.80 11.89
N PHE A 328 -0.72 12.89 11.45
CA PHE A 328 -1.18 13.92 10.50
C PHE A 328 -2.10 14.97 11.15
N LEU A 329 -2.33 14.86 12.45
CA LEU A 329 -2.97 15.89 13.26
C LEU A 329 -1.90 16.71 13.97
N GLY A 330 -2.06 18.04 13.97
CA GLY A 330 -1.24 18.92 14.78
C GLY A 330 -1.56 18.81 16.27
N ASN A 331 -0.81 19.54 17.09
CA ASN A 331 -1.12 19.63 18.51
C ASN A 331 -2.48 20.31 18.70
N ARG A 332 -3.47 19.58 19.22
CA ARG A 332 -4.84 20.07 19.40
C ARG A 332 -4.94 21.20 20.43
N ASP A 333 -3.93 21.37 21.27
CA ASP A 333 -3.85 22.43 22.29
C ASP A 333 -3.29 23.75 21.72
N GLU A 334 -2.64 23.70 20.55
CA GLU A 334 -2.05 24.88 19.91
C GLU A 334 -3.00 25.44 18.84
N MET A 335 -3.83 26.40 19.25
CA MET A 335 -4.79 27.04 18.36
C MET A 335 -4.10 28.05 17.44
N SER A 336 -4.03 27.72 16.15
CA SER A 336 -3.48 28.60 15.11
C SER A 336 -4.54 29.03 14.08
N PRO A 337 -4.60 30.30 13.67
CA PRO A 337 -5.43 30.72 12.56
C PRO A 337 -5.06 30.01 11.26
N GLY A 338 -6.06 29.72 10.43
CA GLY A 338 -5.83 29.10 9.12
C GLY A 338 -5.65 27.59 9.15
N THR A 339 -5.95 26.92 10.27
CA THR A 339 -5.99 25.46 10.35
C THR A 339 -7.40 24.93 10.15
N ALA A 340 -7.53 23.74 9.56
CA ALA A 340 -8.79 23.02 9.42
C ALA A 340 -8.54 21.51 9.35
N THR A 341 -9.37 20.72 10.03
CA THR A 341 -9.24 19.25 10.00
C THR A 341 -10.20 18.64 8.99
N VAL A 342 -9.68 17.79 8.11
CA VAL A 342 -10.46 17.00 7.16
C VAL A 342 -10.30 15.51 7.44
N VAL A 343 -11.25 14.71 6.99
CA VAL A 343 -11.10 13.26 6.94
C VAL A 343 -10.80 12.89 5.50
N ALA A 344 -9.56 12.52 5.22
CA ALA A 344 -9.16 11.97 3.94
C ALA A 344 -9.43 10.46 3.87
N CYS A 345 -9.72 9.88 2.70
CA CYS A 345 -9.84 8.45 2.49
C CYS A 345 -8.80 7.98 1.48
N GLU A 346 -7.92 7.10 1.94
CA GLU A 346 -6.97 6.38 1.11
C GLU A 346 -7.46 4.94 0.93
N GLY A 347 -8.08 4.66 -0.22
CA GLY A 347 -8.83 3.43 -0.44
C GLY A 347 -10.08 3.37 0.43
N THR A 348 -10.15 2.44 1.38
CA THR A 348 -11.20 2.39 2.41
C THR A 348 -10.73 2.87 3.78
N ARG A 349 -9.48 3.34 3.91
CA ARG A 349 -8.93 3.81 5.18
C ARG A 349 -9.18 5.31 5.36
N PRO A 350 -10.08 5.72 6.27
CA PRO A 350 -10.17 7.11 6.67
C PRO A 350 -8.94 7.51 7.50
N ILE A 351 -8.37 8.66 7.20
CA ILE A 351 -7.22 9.26 7.88
C ILE A 351 -7.56 10.72 8.14
N LEU A 352 -7.45 11.17 9.37
CA LEU A 352 -7.66 12.59 9.68
C LEU A 352 -6.39 13.36 9.37
N VAL A 353 -6.55 14.50 8.70
CA VAL A 353 -5.44 15.33 8.24
C VAL A 353 -5.74 16.77 8.58
N GLU A 354 -4.79 17.43 9.23
CA GLU A 354 -4.82 18.88 9.42
C GLU A 354 -4.32 19.59 8.15
N LEU A 355 -5.11 20.52 7.66
CA LEU A 355 -4.76 21.45 6.59
C LEU A 355 -4.37 22.79 7.20
N GLN A 356 -3.31 23.37 6.68
CA GLN A 356 -2.79 24.67 7.11
C GLN A 356 -2.81 25.62 5.92
N ALA A 357 -3.33 26.82 6.12
CA ALA A 357 -3.34 27.87 5.13
C ALA A 357 -2.73 29.16 5.68
N LEU A 358 -1.91 29.81 4.86
CA LEU A 358 -1.37 31.13 5.10
C LEU A 358 -1.76 32.05 3.94
N VAL A 359 -2.64 33.01 4.24
CA VAL A 359 -3.07 34.05 3.30
C VAL A 359 -2.48 35.38 3.73
N SER A 360 -1.71 36.03 2.86
CA SER A 360 -0.99 37.26 3.18
C SER A 360 -1.03 38.26 2.02
N PRO A 361 -1.00 39.59 2.26
CA PRO A 361 -0.89 40.57 1.19
C PRO A 361 0.34 40.33 0.30
N ALA A 362 0.12 40.28 -1.02
CA ALA A 362 1.21 40.13 -1.97
C ALA A 362 2.12 41.36 -1.94
N SER A 363 3.42 41.16 -1.70
CA SER A 363 4.37 42.27 -1.52
C SER A 363 4.75 42.97 -2.83
N TYR A 364 4.73 42.27 -3.97
CA TYR A 364 4.89 42.85 -5.32
C TYR A 364 4.62 41.78 -6.41
N GLY A 365 3.97 42.16 -7.51
CA GLY A 365 3.75 41.29 -8.68
C GLY A 365 2.47 40.44 -8.61
N ALA A 366 2.42 39.38 -9.41
CA ALA A 366 1.30 38.44 -9.39
C ALA A 366 1.31 37.65 -8.07
N PRO A 367 0.15 37.48 -7.40
CA PRO A 367 0.11 36.77 -6.12
C PRO A 367 0.61 35.33 -6.25
N ARG A 368 1.38 34.90 -5.25
CA ARG A 368 1.91 33.55 -5.17
C ARG A 368 0.85 32.59 -4.68
N ARG A 369 0.78 31.43 -5.34
CA ARG A 369 -0.09 30.32 -4.94
C ARG A 369 0.79 29.10 -4.86
N SER A 370 0.83 28.45 -3.70
CA SER A 370 1.70 27.30 -3.46
C SER A 370 0.95 26.26 -2.66
N THR A 371 1.15 24.99 -3.02
CA THR A 371 0.60 23.86 -2.29
C THR A 371 1.69 22.87 -1.87
N THR A 372 1.45 22.17 -0.77
CA THR A 372 2.26 21.02 -0.34
C THR A 372 1.30 19.95 0.17
N GLY A 373 1.27 18.78 -0.49
CA GLY A 373 0.31 17.72 -0.17
C GLY A 373 -1.14 18.00 -0.58
N VAL A 374 -1.41 19.07 -1.34
CA VAL A 374 -2.73 19.38 -1.92
C VAL A 374 -2.57 19.64 -3.41
N ASP A 375 -3.53 19.19 -4.23
CA ASP A 375 -3.52 19.48 -5.66
C ASP A 375 -3.62 20.98 -5.95
N TYR A 376 -2.70 21.48 -6.77
CA TYR A 376 -2.60 22.89 -7.11
C TYR A 376 -3.86 23.40 -7.84
N ASN A 377 -4.42 22.60 -8.76
CA ASN A 377 -5.58 23.02 -9.56
C ASN A 377 -6.85 23.12 -8.71
N ARG A 378 -7.04 22.20 -7.75
CA ARG A 378 -8.10 22.26 -6.75
C ARG A 378 -8.01 23.54 -5.93
N LEU A 379 -6.83 23.92 -5.44
CA LEU A 379 -6.65 25.18 -4.74
C LEU A 379 -7.10 26.36 -5.62
N GLN A 380 -6.69 26.43 -6.89
CA GLN A 380 -7.11 27.51 -7.80
C GLN A 380 -8.63 27.62 -7.92
N GLN A 381 -9.31 26.48 -8.07
CA GLN A 381 -10.78 26.44 -8.19
C GLN A 381 -11.44 26.92 -6.91
N ILE A 382 -10.96 26.47 -5.75
CA ILE A 382 -11.49 26.86 -4.44
C ILE A 382 -11.31 28.37 -4.21
N LEU A 383 -10.12 28.92 -4.48
CA LEU A 383 -9.86 30.37 -4.39
C LEU A 383 -10.82 31.16 -5.29
N ALA A 384 -11.05 30.70 -6.53
CA ALA A 384 -11.99 31.35 -7.45
C ALA A 384 -13.44 31.30 -6.96
N VAL A 385 -13.86 30.18 -6.34
CA VAL A 385 -15.20 30.05 -5.73
C VAL A 385 -15.34 30.99 -4.53
N LEU A 386 -14.36 31.02 -3.63
CA LEU A 386 -14.36 31.93 -2.48
C LEU A 386 -14.44 33.41 -2.92
N GLU A 387 -13.67 33.79 -3.93
CA GLU A 387 -13.69 35.16 -4.44
C GLU A 387 -15.04 35.49 -5.11
N LYS A 388 -15.53 34.65 -6.03
CA LYS A 388 -16.73 34.96 -6.81
C LYS A 388 -18.04 34.78 -6.04
N ARG A 389 -18.12 33.80 -5.14
CA ARG A 389 -19.36 33.41 -4.46
C ARG A 389 -19.45 33.92 -3.03
N VAL A 390 -18.33 33.98 -2.31
CA VAL A 390 -18.28 34.47 -0.92
C VAL A 390 -17.89 35.95 -0.88
N GLY A 391 -17.22 36.47 -1.91
CA GLY A 391 -16.85 37.89 -2.02
C GLY A 391 -15.54 38.23 -1.30
N ILE A 392 -14.66 37.26 -1.10
CA ILE A 392 -13.37 37.45 -0.43
C ILE A 392 -12.33 37.91 -1.47
N PRO A 393 -11.67 39.07 -1.32
CA PRO A 393 -10.78 39.61 -2.35
C PRO A 393 -9.40 38.92 -2.34
N LEU A 394 -9.37 37.65 -2.78
CA LEU A 394 -8.16 36.81 -2.81
C LEU A 394 -7.23 37.11 -4.00
N SER A 395 -7.69 37.85 -5.01
CA SER A 395 -6.91 38.20 -6.21
C SER A 395 -5.65 39.04 -5.96
N LYS A 396 -5.47 39.59 -4.75
CA LYS A 396 -4.28 40.38 -4.35
C LYS A 396 -3.49 39.75 -3.21
N LEU A 397 -3.82 38.52 -2.83
CA LEU A 397 -3.24 37.85 -1.68
C LEU A 397 -2.46 36.63 -2.13
N ASP A 398 -1.30 36.45 -1.54
CA ASP A 398 -0.57 35.20 -1.61
C ASP A 398 -1.32 34.14 -0.80
N ALA A 399 -1.37 32.91 -1.30
CA ALA A 399 -2.02 31.79 -0.65
C ALA A 399 -1.09 30.56 -0.65
N TYR A 400 -0.72 30.13 0.55
CA TYR A 400 0.05 28.92 0.78
C TYR A 400 -0.86 27.92 1.50
N VAL A 401 -0.97 26.69 0.99
CA VAL A 401 -1.75 25.63 1.63
C VAL A 401 -0.90 24.37 1.75
N ALA A 402 -0.85 23.78 2.95
CA ALA A 402 -0.09 22.58 3.23
C ALA A 402 -0.92 21.57 4.03
N THR A 403 -0.61 20.29 3.88
CA THR A 403 -1.06 19.23 4.80
C THR A 403 -0.03 19.03 5.91
N ALA A 404 -0.49 18.86 7.14
CA ALA A 404 0.36 18.47 8.24
C ALA A 404 0.91 17.04 8.01
N GLY A 405 2.16 16.82 8.39
CA GLY A 405 2.82 15.52 8.25
C GLY A 405 3.10 15.08 6.81
N GLY A 406 2.89 15.94 5.80
CA GLY A 406 3.31 15.67 4.42
C GLY A 406 2.47 14.62 3.66
N LEU A 407 1.31 14.21 4.19
CA LEU A 407 0.40 13.31 3.48
C LEU A 407 -0.24 14.03 2.29
N GLY A 408 -0.20 13.41 1.10
CA GLY A 408 -0.93 13.91 -0.06
C GLY A 408 -2.43 13.68 0.07
N VAL A 409 -3.22 14.76 0.12
CA VAL A 409 -4.68 14.72 0.16
C VAL A 409 -5.22 15.12 -1.21
N GLU A 410 -5.30 14.14 -2.11
CA GLU A 410 -5.73 14.34 -3.50
C GLU A 410 -7.17 13.89 -3.74
N GLU A 411 -8.12 14.43 -2.97
CA GLU A 411 -9.53 14.03 -3.12
C GLU A 411 -10.55 15.16 -2.96
N PRO A 412 -11.77 15.01 -3.54
CA PRO A 412 -12.80 16.04 -3.45
C PRO A 412 -13.28 16.34 -2.04
N ALA A 413 -13.22 15.37 -1.11
CA ALA A 413 -13.76 15.56 0.23
C ALA A 413 -13.01 16.60 1.08
N ALA A 414 -11.76 16.91 0.71
CA ALA A 414 -10.95 17.90 1.40
C ALA A 414 -11.24 19.34 0.95
N ASP A 415 -11.96 19.56 -0.16
CA ASP A 415 -12.18 20.88 -0.72
C ASP A 415 -12.81 21.85 0.29
N LEU A 416 -13.78 21.37 1.08
CA LEU A 416 -14.44 22.18 2.10
C LEU A 416 -13.47 22.60 3.21
N GLY A 417 -12.59 21.71 3.66
CA GLY A 417 -11.58 22.03 4.66
C GLY A 417 -10.53 23.01 4.14
N ILE A 418 -10.08 22.84 2.90
CA ILE A 418 -9.18 23.80 2.23
C ILE A 418 -9.83 25.18 2.17
N ALA A 419 -11.10 25.24 1.77
CA ALA A 419 -11.85 26.50 1.69
C ALA A 419 -11.92 27.18 3.07
N ILE A 420 -12.22 26.43 4.12
CA ILE A 420 -12.35 26.98 5.47
C ILE A 420 -10.98 27.40 6.03
N ALA A 421 -9.92 26.61 5.85
CA ALA A 421 -8.55 26.97 6.23
C ALA A 421 -8.13 28.31 5.61
N VAL A 422 -8.35 28.50 4.30
CA VAL A 422 -8.04 29.76 3.61
C VAL A 422 -8.82 30.93 4.21
N VAL A 423 -10.12 30.75 4.50
CA VAL A 423 -10.95 31.81 5.08
C VAL A 423 -10.58 32.11 6.52
N ALA A 424 -10.25 31.09 7.31
CA ALA A 424 -9.78 31.19 8.67
C ALA A 424 -8.47 32.01 8.72
N SER A 425 -7.54 31.71 7.81
CA SER A 425 -6.28 32.45 7.64
C SER A 425 -6.53 33.91 7.23
N PHE A 426 -7.34 34.13 6.20
CA PHE A 426 -7.68 35.48 5.72
C PHE A 426 -8.35 36.36 6.79
N ARG A 427 -9.18 35.76 7.66
CA ARG A 427 -9.90 36.48 8.73
C ARG A 427 -9.15 36.50 10.06
N ASP A 428 -7.97 35.89 10.13
CA ASP A 428 -7.20 35.69 11.36
C ASP A 428 -8.07 35.08 12.49
N ARG A 429 -8.79 33.99 12.14
CA ARG A 429 -9.68 33.26 13.05
C ARG A 429 -9.29 31.80 13.17
N VAL A 430 -9.57 31.25 14.34
CA VAL A 430 -9.34 29.84 14.67
C VAL A 430 -10.62 29.06 14.42
N VAL A 431 -10.47 27.85 13.86
CA VAL A 431 -11.50 26.82 13.78
C VAL A 431 -11.37 25.93 15.01
N ASP A 432 -12.49 25.52 15.62
CA ASP A 432 -12.48 24.53 16.69
C ASP A 432 -11.72 23.25 16.27
N PRO A 433 -10.59 22.90 16.94
CA PRO A 433 -9.78 21.73 16.59
C PRO A 433 -10.53 20.39 16.69
N ARG A 434 -11.67 20.36 17.39
CA ARG A 434 -12.54 19.17 17.54
C ARG A 434 -13.65 19.11 16.49
N THR A 435 -13.59 19.97 15.47
CA THR A 435 -14.50 19.98 14.31
C THR A 435 -13.82 19.42 13.06
N VAL A 436 -14.43 18.41 12.44
CA VAL A 436 -14.01 17.92 11.11
C VAL A 436 -14.87 18.50 10.00
N MET A 437 -14.28 18.68 8.82
CA MET A 437 -14.97 19.18 7.62
C MET A 437 -14.85 18.17 6.49
N ILE A 438 -15.97 17.84 5.88
CA ILE A 438 -16.04 16.86 4.80
C ILE A 438 -16.97 17.39 3.71
N GLY A 439 -16.48 17.54 2.49
CA GLY A 439 -17.34 17.90 1.36
C GLY A 439 -16.59 18.42 0.14
N GLU A 440 -17.15 18.15 -1.03
CA GLU A 440 -16.66 18.70 -2.31
C GLU A 440 -17.23 20.09 -2.53
N VAL A 441 -16.41 21.03 -3.00
CA VAL A 441 -16.83 22.39 -3.32
C VAL A 441 -17.09 22.53 -4.81
N GLY A 442 -18.36 22.69 -5.18
CA GLY A 442 -18.73 22.98 -6.57
C GLY A 442 -18.43 24.43 -6.98
N LEU A 443 -18.23 24.66 -8.28
CA LEU A 443 -17.98 26.00 -8.84
C LEU A 443 -19.13 27.02 -8.63
N GLY A 444 -20.32 26.54 -8.29
CA GLY A 444 -21.47 27.36 -7.90
C GLY A 444 -21.48 27.77 -6.43
N GLY A 445 -20.52 27.31 -5.63
CA GLY A 445 -20.46 27.51 -4.17
C GLY A 445 -21.33 26.53 -3.37
N GLN A 446 -21.86 25.48 -4.01
CA GLN A 446 -22.56 24.40 -3.32
C GLN A 446 -21.58 23.38 -2.73
N VAL A 447 -21.95 22.79 -1.59
CA VAL A 447 -21.21 21.68 -0.98
C VAL A 447 -21.86 20.37 -1.44
N ARG A 448 -21.09 19.47 -2.04
CA ARG A 448 -21.59 18.23 -2.65
C ARG A 448 -21.20 17.02 -1.81
N LEU A 449 -22.04 15.97 -1.92
CA LEU A 449 -21.84 14.69 -1.26
C LEU A 449 -20.57 13.99 -1.75
N VAL A 450 -19.92 13.29 -0.82
CA VAL A 450 -18.70 12.53 -1.07
C VAL A 450 -18.91 11.05 -0.72
N SER A 451 -18.02 10.20 -1.22
CA SER A 451 -18.05 8.77 -0.94
C SER A 451 -17.67 8.47 0.52
N GLN A 452 -18.13 7.31 1.01
CA GLN A 452 -17.71 6.73 2.30
C GLN A 452 -17.93 7.61 3.54
N MET A 453 -18.97 8.48 3.54
CA MET A 453 -19.25 9.39 4.66
C MET A 453 -19.32 8.68 6.02
N GLU A 454 -19.95 7.51 6.08
CA GLU A 454 -20.09 6.75 7.32
C GLU A 454 -18.74 6.32 7.90
N LEU A 455 -17.80 5.85 7.07
CA LEU A 455 -16.45 5.47 7.49
C LEU A 455 -15.68 6.69 8.00
N ARG A 456 -15.81 7.83 7.30
CA ARG A 456 -15.15 9.08 7.70
C ARG A 456 -15.60 9.57 9.06
N LEU A 457 -16.91 9.58 9.29
CA LEU A 457 -17.50 10.03 10.56
C LEU A 457 -17.19 9.08 11.71
N LYS A 458 -17.21 7.75 11.46
CA LYS A 458 -16.81 6.75 12.47
C LYS A 458 -15.38 6.95 12.93
N GLU A 459 -14.46 7.22 12.01
CA GLU A 459 -13.05 7.47 12.37
C GLU A 459 -12.88 8.78 13.15
N ALA A 460 -13.58 9.84 12.74
CA ALA A 460 -13.59 11.09 13.50
C ALA A 460 -14.13 10.89 14.93
N ALA A 461 -15.22 10.12 15.09
CA ALA A 461 -15.80 9.77 16.39
C ALA A 461 -14.79 9.04 17.27
N LYS A 462 -14.15 8.01 16.72
CA LYS A 462 -13.17 7.16 17.39
C LYS A 462 -11.99 7.96 17.93
N LEU A 463 -11.59 9.03 17.25
CA LEU A 463 -10.48 9.91 17.65
C LEU A 463 -10.91 11.10 18.51
N GLY A 464 -12.17 11.10 18.98
CA GLY A 464 -12.70 12.06 19.94
C GLY A 464 -13.12 13.41 19.35
N PHE A 465 -13.37 13.50 18.05
CA PHE A 465 -13.96 14.70 17.46
C PHE A 465 -15.43 14.82 17.87
N LYS A 466 -15.86 16.05 18.21
CA LYS A 466 -17.20 16.31 18.74
C LYS A 466 -18.16 16.78 17.66
N ARG A 467 -17.66 17.43 16.61
CA ARG A 467 -18.46 18.14 15.61
C ARG A 467 -18.01 17.78 14.19
N ALA A 468 -18.96 17.68 13.26
CA ALA A 468 -18.69 17.41 11.85
C ALA A 468 -19.53 18.30 10.92
N ILE A 469 -18.88 19.09 10.08
CA ILE A 469 -19.53 19.89 9.03
C ILE A 469 -19.54 19.06 7.74
N ILE A 470 -20.73 18.71 7.27
CA ILE A 470 -20.93 17.80 6.14
C ILE A 470 -21.94 18.35 5.12
N PRO A 471 -21.99 17.84 3.89
CA PRO A 471 -22.96 18.30 2.91
C PRO A 471 -24.37 17.82 3.27
N LYS A 472 -25.37 18.67 3.08
CA LYS A 472 -26.78 18.36 3.35
C LYS A 472 -27.29 17.28 2.38
N GLY A 473 -28.13 16.37 2.89
CA GLY A 473 -28.86 15.41 2.06
C GLY A 473 -28.57 13.93 2.36
N GLN A 474 -27.84 13.61 3.42
CA GLN A 474 -27.66 12.25 3.92
C GLN A 474 -28.32 12.07 5.29
N ILE A 475 -28.93 10.90 5.48
CA ILE A 475 -29.39 10.41 6.78
C ILE A 475 -28.28 9.52 7.31
N LEU A 476 -27.77 9.84 8.49
CA LEU A 476 -26.64 9.15 9.10
C LEU A 476 -27.09 8.55 10.44
N PRO A 477 -26.56 7.39 10.84
CA PRO A 477 -26.81 6.87 12.18
C PRO A 477 -26.15 7.78 13.21
N ASP A 478 -26.65 7.74 14.45
CA ASP A 478 -26.00 8.44 15.56
C ASP A 478 -24.64 7.80 15.84
N MET A 479 -23.61 8.63 15.87
CA MET A 479 -22.21 8.23 16.09
C MET A 479 -21.58 9.01 17.25
N GLY A 480 -22.37 9.73 18.04
CA GLY A 480 -21.84 10.59 19.11
C GLY A 480 -21.12 11.85 18.61
N LEU A 481 -21.33 12.24 17.35
CA LEU A 481 -20.91 13.54 16.81
C LEU A 481 -22.11 14.45 16.58
N GLU A 482 -21.93 15.74 16.87
CA GLU A 482 -22.82 16.78 16.38
C GLU A 482 -22.60 16.96 14.86
N VAL A 483 -23.58 16.58 14.06
CA VAL A 483 -23.52 16.68 12.60
C VAL A 483 -24.20 17.98 12.14
N ILE A 484 -23.45 18.84 11.45
CA ILE A 484 -23.90 20.13 10.94
C ILE A 484 -24.02 20.05 9.40
N PRO A 485 -25.24 19.86 8.87
CA PRO A 485 -25.45 19.76 7.42
C PRO A 485 -25.45 21.13 6.75
N VAL A 486 -24.62 21.30 5.72
CA VAL A 486 -24.47 22.55 4.96
C VAL A 486 -24.77 22.36 3.49
N ALA A 487 -25.41 23.34 2.85
CA ALA A 487 -25.71 23.30 1.42
C ALA A 487 -24.74 24.16 0.59
N ARG A 488 -24.22 25.24 1.17
CA ARG A 488 -23.29 26.17 0.52
C ARG A 488 -22.04 26.37 1.36
N VAL A 489 -20.94 26.72 0.68
CA VAL A 489 -19.65 27.03 1.32
C VAL A 489 -19.80 28.16 2.34
N LEU A 490 -20.67 29.13 2.06
CA LEU A 490 -20.97 30.22 2.99
C LEU A 490 -21.54 29.72 4.33
N ASP A 491 -22.47 28.76 4.29
CA ASP A 491 -23.08 28.17 5.49
C ASP A 491 -22.02 27.45 6.33
N ALA A 492 -21.10 26.74 5.65
CA ALA A 492 -19.98 26.05 6.27
C ALA A 492 -19.01 27.02 6.96
N ILE A 493 -18.68 28.14 6.31
CA ILE A 493 -17.84 29.18 6.89
C ILE A 493 -18.48 29.76 8.16
N ILE A 494 -19.79 30.01 8.14
CA ILE A 494 -20.53 30.54 9.30
C ILE A 494 -20.52 29.53 10.45
N ALA A 495 -20.73 28.25 10.14
CA ALA A 495 -20.71 27.17 11.14
C ALA A 495 -19.32 26.93 11.76
N ALA A 496 -18.27 27.06 10.95
CA ALA A 496 -16.89 26.82 11.37
C ALA A 496 -16.25 28.02 12.10
N LEU A 497 -16.63 29.25 11.74
CA LEU A 497 -16.07 30.49 12.27
C LEU A 497 -17.17 31.35 12.92
N PRO A 498 -17.74 30.94 14.07
CA PRO A 498 -18.80 31.69 14.72
C PRO A 498 -18.38 33.14 14.99
N GLY A 499 -19.35 34.05 14.95
CA GLY A 499 -19.13 35.51 14.97
C GLY A 499 -18.42 36.09 16.20
N GLY A 500 -18.22 35.29 17.26
CA GLY A 500 -17.56 35.71 18.49
C GLY A 500 -16.07 35.99 18.30
N LEU A 501 -15.60 37.12 18.82
CA LEU A 501 -14.19 37.37 19.10
C LEU A 501 -13.65 36.23 19.98
N ARG A 502 -12.49 35.67 19.63
CA ARG A 502 -11.68 34.70 20.41
C ARG A 502 -12.40 34.17 21.66
N GLN A 503 -13.24 33.15 21.51
CA GLN A 503 -13.73 32.43 22.67
C GLN A 503 -12.56 31.64 23.24
N ASN A 504 -12.08 32.05 24.41
CA ASN A 504 -11.26 31.19 25.26
C ASN A 504 -12.12 29.96 25.58
N PHE A 505 -11.73 28.79 25.06
CA PHE A 505 -12.32 27.50 25.42
C PHE A 505 -11.65 26.95 26.69
N ASP A 506 -11.50 27.80 27.71
CA ASP A 506 -11.09 27.39 29.05
C ASP A 506 -12.32 27.46 29.97
N ASP A 507 -12.50 26.43 30.79
CA ASP A 507 -13.59 26.16 31.76
C ASP A 507 -14.90 25.55 31.25
N GLU A 508 -14.85 24.24 30.98
CA GLU A 508 -15.82 23.32 31.58
C GLU A 508 -15.03 22.20 32.28
N GLY A 509 -14.53 22.51 33.48
CA GLY A 509 -13.93 21.57 34.42
C GLY A 509 -14.60 21.72 35.78
N ASP A 510 -15.47 20.76 36.11
CA ASP A 510 -15.80 20.25 37.45
C ASP A 510 -15.58 21.20 38.65
N ASP A 511 -16.57 22.04 38.96
CA ASP A 511 -16.82 22.49 40.33
C ASP A 511 -17.97 21.66 40.91
N GLU A 512 -17.68 20.40 41.20
CA GLU A 512 -18.46 19.62 42.18
C GLU A 512 -18.09 20.08 43.60
N GLU A 513 -19.11 20.54 44.31
CA GLU A 513 -19.30 20.53 45.76
C GLU A 513 -18.07 20.16 46.64
N LEU A 514 -17.48 21.17 47.29
CA LEU A 514 -16.89 20.99 48.61
C LEU A 514 -17.49 22.01 49.58
N GLY A 515 -18.60 21.60 50.19
CA GLY A 515 -19.09 22.20 51.41
C GLY A 515 -18.18 21.87 52.58
N HIS A 516 -17.59 22.91 53.20
CA HIS A 516 -17.20 22.93 54.61
C HIS A 516 -17.15 24.37 55.12
N ASN A 517 -18.28 24.84 55.65
CA ASN A 517 -18.43 25.30 57.04
C ASN A 517 -19.86 25.75 57.34
#